data_AF-A0A5U9QPA3-F1
#
_entry.id   AF-A0A5U9QPA3-F1
#
_cell.length_a   1.000
_cell.length_b   1.000
_cell.length_c   1.000
_cell.angle_alpha   90.00
_cell.angle_beta   90.00
_cell.angle_gamma   90.00
#
_symmetry.space_group_name_H-M   'P 1'
#
loop_
_entity.id
_entity.type
_entity.pdbx_description
1 polymer ?
#
loop_
_entity_poly.entity_id
_entity_poly.type
_entity_poly.pdbx_seq_one_letter_code
_entity_poly.pdbx_strand_id
1 'polypeptide(L)'
;MLFSFRTLLFITSLFVSAGTWSSCIKVTNKSALSDAAIKAGYTAQNWIGATDTNTGNIGLPTVISISNSETFQPSGTLLASGIGNFLTAATGTPYSSKQVLYRCDSADAGKLYEMYSTNGDSAFAGAFFTPEVEGAYYDVERNVAVRMTNLSTGEYYSRFWKERQLTADSWFQDDKYIYIPASAFSNVLYEMFKIDSRKYFAYQNPMDRDTWTQPRGYIAFKGPGLITERIKAGLDHASDYYGWPGYWPGAWSTYNSVTYV
;
A
#
# COMPACT_ATOMS: atom_id res chain seq x y z
N MET A 1 -11.54 28.58 -75.97
CA MET A 1 -11.75 27.36 -75.16
C MET A 1 -11.10 27.62 -73.81
N LEU A 2 -11.87 28.04 -72.80
CA LEU A 2 -12.44 27.17 -71.75
C LEU A 2 -11.35 26.35 -71.04
N PHE A 3 -10.96 26.73 -69.82
CA PHE A 3 -11.51 26.14 -68.59
C PHE A 3 -11.01 26.91 -67.34
N SER A 4 -11.98 27.43 -66.59
CA SER A 4 -11.89 27.80 -65.17
C SER A 4 -11.76 26.53 -64.33
N PHE A 5 -11.11 26.56 -63.15
CA PHE A 5 -11.64 25.93 -61.91
C PHE A 5 -10.73 26.19 -60.69
N ARG A 6 -11.22 27.10 -59.83
CA ARG A 6 -11.21 27.10 -58.36
C ARG A 6 -10.00 26.54 -57.59
N THR A 7 -9.23 27.45 -57.02
CA THR A 7 -8.33 27.19 -55.87
C THR A 7 -9.16 26.78 -54.66
N LEU A 8 -9.05 25.52 -54.23
CA LEU A 8 -9.64 24.99 -53.02
C LEU A 8 -8.66 25.23 -51.85
N LEU A 9 -8.98 26.18 -50.95
CA LEU A 9 -8.28 26.30 -49.67
C LEU A 9 -8.70 25.13 -48.77
N PHE A 10 -7.80 24.17 -48.57
CA PHE A 10 -7.92 23.21 -47.48
C PHE A 10 -7.48 23.88 -46.18
N ILE A 11 -8.44 24.30 -45.35
CA ILE A 11 -8.18 24.63 -43.95
C ILE A 11 -8.16 23.29 -43.20
N THR A 12 -6.97 22.70 -43.03
CA THR A 12 -6.77 21.64 -42.04
C THR A 12 -6.84 22.27 -40.66
N SER A 13 -8.02 22.24 -40.04
CA SER A 13 -8.17 22.46 -38.60
C SER A 13 -7.46 21.33 -37.86
N LEU A 14 -6.19 21.55 -37.50
CA LEU A 14 -5.55 20.78 -36.44
C LEU A 14 -6.32 21.08 -35.15
N PHE A 15 -7.30 20.24 -34.84
CA PHE A 15 -7.71 20.05 -33.45
C PHE A 15 -6.52 19.41 -32.76
N VAL A 16 -5.62 20.24 -32.25
CA VAL A 16 -4.75 19.84 -31.14
C VAL A 16 -5.72 19.60 -29.99
N SER A 17 -6.20 18.36 -29.86
CA SER A 17 -6.74 17.89 -28.60
C SER A 17 -5.62 18.11 -27.59
N ALA A 18 -5.69 19.23 -26.86
CA ALA A 18 -4.94 19.40 -25.63
C ALA A 18 -5.27 18.16 -24.81
N GLY A 19 -4.30 17.23 -24.72
CA GLY A 19 -4.50 16.00 -23.99
C GLY A 19 -5.06 16.39 -22.63
N THR A 20 -6.18 15.81 -22.23
CA THR A 20 -6.65 15.95 -20.86
C THR A 20 -5.56 15.34 -19.99
N TRP A 21 -4.72 16.19 -19.39
CA TRP A 21 -3.68 15.77 -18.47
C TRP A 21 -4.41 15.21 -17.24
N SER A 22 -4.59 13.88 -17.21
CA SER A 22 -5.18 13.18 -16.06
C SER A 22 -4.28 13.40 -14.84
N SER A 23 -4.84 13.96 -13.77
CA SER A 23 -4.07 14.69 -12.76
C SER A 23 -4.40 14.27 -11.33
N CYS A 24 -4.27 12.97 -11.03
CA CYS A 24 -4.26 12.57 -9.62
C CYS A 24 -3.15 13.33 -8.87
N ILE A 25 -3.48 13.86 -7.71
CA ILE A 25 -2.56 14.55 -6.81
C ILE A 25 -2.60 13.94 -5.40
N LYS A 26 -1.45 13.98 -4.71
CA LYS A 26 -1.38 13.79 -3.26
C LYS A 26 -2.03 15.00 -2.59
N VAL A 27 -2.99 14.75 -1.70
CA VAL A 27 -3.68 15.80 -0.94
C VAL A 27 -3.01 15.98 0.41
N THR A 28 -2.50 17.19 0.67
CA THR A 28 -1.83 17.54 1.95
C THR A 28 -2.52 18.65 2.72
N ASN A 29 -3.56 19.27 2.16
CA ASN A 29 -4.30 20.35 2.80
C ASN A 29 -5.70 20.54 2.16
N LYS A 30 -6.55 21.30 2.84
CA LYS A 30 -7.95 21.52 2.47
C LYS A 30 -8.18 22.27 1.16
N SER A 31 -7.22 23.04 0.65
CA SER A 31 -7.40 23.76 -0.62
C SER A 31 -7.54 22.83 -1.84
N ALA A 32 -7.21 21.54 -1.68
CA ALA A 32 -7.45 20.55 -2.70
C ALA A 32 -8.93 20.08 -2.77
N LEU A 33 -9.75 20.38 -1.76
CA LEU A 33 -11.13 19.91 -1.67
C LEU A 33 -12.12 20.94 -2.25
N SER A 34 -13.18 20.46 -2.88
CA SER A 34 -14.33 21.31 -3.24
C SER A 34 -15.22 21.61 -2.03
N ASP A 35 -16.05 22.64 -2.15
CA ASP A 35 -17.09 22.96 -1.17
C ASP A 35 -18.06 21.79 -0.96
N ALA A 36 -18.36 21.03 -2.03
CA ALA A 36 -19.20 19.84 -1.95
C ALA A 36 -18.55 18.74 -1.09
N ALA A 37 -17.25 18.46 -1.30
CA ALA A 37 -16.50 17.51 -0.49
C ALA A 37 -16.44 17.93 0.99
N ILE A 38 -16.16 19.21 1.25
CA ILE A 38 -16.13 19.76 2.61
C ILE A 38 -17.50 19.64 3.27
N LYS A 39 -18.58 20.00 2.58
CA LYS A 39 -19.97 19.88 3.07
C LYS A 39 -20.37 18.43 3.35
N ALA A 40 -19.84 17.47 2.57
CA ALA A 40 -20.01 16.04 2.81
C ALA A 40 -19.17 15.50 3.99
N GLY A 41 -18.39 16.37 4.65
CA GLY A 41 -17.60 16.07 5.84
C GLY A 41 -16.22 15.49 5.54
N TYR A 42 -15.73 15.61 4.30
CA TYR A 42 -14.36 15.22 3.96
C TYR A 42 -13.36 16.24 4.49
N THR A 43 -12.22 15.73 4.95
CA THR A 43 -11.13 16.54 5.50
C THR A 43 -9.85 16.30 4.71
N ALA A 44 -8.88 17.20 4.89
CA ALA A 44 -7.54 17.02 4.36
C ALA A 44 -6.54 17.63 5.35
N GLN A 45 -5.45 16.92 5.57
CA GLN A 45 -4.34 17.34 6.40
C GLN A 45 -3.04 16.77 5.83
N ASN A 46 -1.91 17.34 6.24
CA ASN A 46 -0.62 16.89 5.76
C ASN A 46 -0.33 15.48 6.29
N TRP A 47 0.32 14.65 5.47
CA TRP A 47 0.73 13.31 5.84
C TRP A 47 2.07 12.96 5.20
N ILE A 48 2.90 12.25 5.96
CA ILE A 48 4.32 12.03 5.65
C ILE A 48 4.47 10.93 4.58
N GLY A 49 3.70 9.86 4.71
CA GLY A 49 3.76 8.67 3.87
C GLY A 49 4.43 7.51 4.58
N ALA A 50 4.69 6.44 3.83
CA ALA A 50 5.14 5.15 4.35
C ALA A 50 6.65 5.10 4.63
N THR A 51 7.16 6.02 5.44
CA THR A 51 8.56 5.97 5.91
C THR A 51 8.74 4.80 6.87
N ASP A 52 9.97 4.30 7.00
CA ASP A 52 10.26 3.09 7.77
C ASP A 52 9.63 3.05 9.17
N THR A 53 9.73 4.15 9.92
CA THR A 53 9.23 4.22 11.29
C THR A 53 7.80 4.77 11.43
N ASN A 54 7.14 5.13 10.33
CA ASN A 54 5.81 5.72 10.37
C ASN A 54 4.72 4.65 10.24
N THR A 55 4.59 3.82 11.27
CA THR A 55 3.57 2.77 11.37
C THR A 55 2.93 2.78 12.74
N GLY A 56 1.68 2.31 12.82
CA GLY A 56 0.97 2.10 14.06
C GLY A 56 1.01 0.64 14.51
N ASN A 57 0.24 0.32 15.55
CA ASN A 57 0.14 -1.05 16.08
C ASN A 57 -0.84 -1.89 15.24
N ILE A 58 -0.41 -3.05 14.77
CA ILE A 58 -1.19 -3.98 13.91
C ILE A 58 -2.21 -4.83 14.71
N GLY A 59 -2.27 -4.69 16.03
CA GLY A 59 -3.18 -5.43 16.90
C GLY A 59 -2.67 -6.81 17.29
N LEU A 60 -1.36 -7.05 17.20
CA LEU A 60 -0.72 -8.26 17.69
C LEU A 60 -0.49 -8.21 19.21
N PRO A 61 -0.36 -9.37 19.88
CA PRO A 61 0.20 -9.44 21.22
C PRO A 61 1.59 -8.78 21.27
N THR A 62 1.90 -8.10 22.36
CA THR A 62 3.20 -7.45 22.55
C THR A 62 4.34 -8.43 22.80
N VAL A 63 4.02 -9.67 23.18
CA VAL A 63 4.96 -10.76 23.42
C VAL A 63 4.56 -11.95 22.56
N ILE A 64 5.51 -12.48 21.80
CA ILE A 64 5.36 -13.63 20.92
C ILE A 64 6.30 -14.73 21.41
N SER A 65 5.74 -15.83 21.88
CA SER A 65 6.53 -16.94 22.43
C SER A 65 6.87 -17.97 21.36
N ILE A 66 8.16 -18.26 21.21
CA ILE A 66 8.72 -19.17 20.23
C ILE A 66 9.42 -20.30 20.97
N SER A 67 8.93 -21.52 20.77
CA SER A 67 9.55 -22.71 21.34
C SER A 67 10.59 -23.29 20.39
N ASN A 68 11.68 -23.79 20.97
CA ASN A 68 12.62 -24.67 20.26
C ASN A 68 12.12 -26.13 20.18
N SER A 69 10.94 -26.43 20.73
CA SER A 69 10.37 -27.78 20.70
C SER A 69 9.58 -28.03 19.42
N GLU A 70 10.12 -28.87 18.55
CA GLU A 70 9.45 -29.28 17.31
C GLU A 70 8.27 -30.23 17.52
N THR A 71 8.02 -30.68 18.76
CA THR A 71 6.84 -31.47 19.11
C THR A 71 5.71 -30.62 19.68
N PHE A 72 6.04 -29.57 20.43
CA PHE A 72 5.04 -28.70 21.06
C PHE A 72 4.60 -27.57 20.13
N GLN A 73 5.54 -27.00 19.36
CA GLN A 73 5.30 -25.93 18.41
C GLN A 73 6.04 -26.25 17.10
N PRO A 74 5.54 -27.21 16.29
CA PRO A 74 6.15 -27.57 15.02
C PRO A 74 6.11 -26.41 14.00
N SER A 75 6.93 -26.49 12.94
CA SER A 75 6.82 -25.61 11.77
C SER A 75 5.38 -25.53 11.24
N GLY A 76 4.96 -24.33 10.85
CA GLY A 76 3.62 -24.01 10.40
C GLY A 76 2.65 -23.64 11.53
N THR A 77 3.07 -23.72 12.80
CA THR A 77 2.22 -23.28 13.93
C THR A 77 1.98 -21.77 13.87
N LEU A 78 0.72 -21.34 13.90
CA LEU A 78 0.36 -19.94 14.06
C LEU A 78 0.76 -19.47 15.47
N LEU A 79 1.66 -18.50 15.54
CA LEU A 79 2.14 -17.87 16.77
C LEU A 79 1.19 -16.78 17.25
N ALA A 80 0.78 -15.93 16.31
CA ALA A 80 -0.14 -14.83 16.57
C ALA A 80 -0.78 -14.33 15.28
N SER A 81 -1.90 -13.65 15.43
CA SER A 81 -2.59 -12.96 14.34
C SER A 81 -3.22 -11.67 14.82
N GLY A 82 -3.28 -10.65 13.96
CA GLY A 82 -3.89 -9.37 14.24
C GLY A 82 -4.45 -8.72 12.98
N ILE A 83 -5.43 -7.82 13.16
CA ILE A 83 -5.96 -7.02 12.05
C ILE A 83 -5.41 -5.60 12.18
N GLY A 84 -4.52 -5.25 11.26
CA GLY A 84 -4.04 -3.87 11.09
C GLY A 84 -5.12 -3.04 10.40
N ASN A 85 -5.78 -2.17 11.16
CA ASN A 85 -6.72 -1.20 10.58
C ASN A 85 -5.94 -0.13 9.82
N PHE A 86 -6.26 0.13 8.55
CA PHE A 86 -5.53 1.09 7.72
C PHE A 86 -5.48 2.49 8.33
N LEU A 87 -6.55 2.91 9.01
CA LEU A 87 -6.66 4.24 9.60
C LEU A 87 -5.70 4.44 10.78
N THR A 88 -5.34 3.38 11.50
CA THR A 88 -4.59 3.49 12.76
C THR A 88 -3.27 2.74 12.79
N ALA A 89 -3.12 1.70 11.98
CA ALA A 89 -1.95 0.82 11.96
C ALA A 89 -1.04 1.08 10.76
N ALA A 90 -1.55 1.60 9.66
CA ALA A 90 -0.75 1.82 8.44
C ALA A 90 0.15 3.06 8.51
N THR A 91 0.00 3.87 9.56
CA THR A 91 0.70 5.15 9.77
C THR A 91 0.88 5.39 11.27
N GLY A 92 1.97 6.04 11.67
CA GLY A 92 2.22 6.40 13.07
C GLY A 92 1.32 7.55 13.56
N THR A 93 0.79 8.35 12.64
CA THR A 93 -0.27 9.34 12.93
C THR A 93 -1.57 8.86 12.29
N PRO A 94 -2.60 8.47 13.08
CA PRO A 94 -3.84 7.95 12.55
C PRO A 94 -4.56 8.90 11.58
N TYR A 95 -5.14 8.34 10.53
CA TYR A 95 -6.04 9.04 9.64
C TYR A 95 -7.47 9.05 10.20
N SER A 96 -8.23 10.11 9.90
CA SER A 96 -9.69 10.00 10.01
C SER A 96 -10.24 9.25 8.79
N SER A 97 -11.38 8.57 8.95
CA SER A 97 -11.99 7.80 7.86
C SER A 97 -12.25 8.65 6.62
N LYS A 98 -12.71 9.89 6.80
CA LYS A 98 -13.00 10.86 5.72
C LYS A 98 -11.82 11.78 5.36
N GLN A 99 -10.60 11.49 5.81
CA GLN A 99 -9.43 12.24 5.35
C GLN A 99 -9.09 11.83 3.92
N VAL A 100 -9.18 12.78 3.00
CA VAL A 100 -8.78 12.59 1.61
C VAL A 100 -7.26 12.53 1.51
N LEU A 101 -6.76 11.45 0.93
CA LEU A 101 -5.33 11.23 0.69
C LEU A 101 -4.93 11.58 -0.75
N TYR A 102 -5.86 11.37 -1.71
CA TYR A 102 -5.67 11.68 -3.11
C TYR A 102 -6.90 12.32 -3.73
N ARG A 103 -6.69 13.17 -4.74
CA ARG A 103 -7.75 13.71 -5.58
C ARG A 103 -7.39 13.48 -7.04
N CYS A 104 -8.33 13.00 -7.83
CA CYS A 104 -8.17 12.74 -9.27
C CYS A 104 -9.26 13.45 -10.07
N ASP A 105 -9.10 13.55 -11.39
CA ASP A 105 -10.17 14.01 -12.26
C ASP A 105 -11.27 12.95 -12.35
N SER A 106 -12.54 13.38 -12.50
CA SER A 106 -13.69 12.48 -12.61
C SER A 106 -13.57 11.49 -13.78
N ALA A 107 -12.85 11.88 -14.84
CA ALA A 107 -12.56 11.03 -15.99
C ALA A 107 -11.63 9.84 -15.68
N ASP A 108 -10.99 9.82 -14.50
CA ASP A 108 -10.04 8.77 -14.12
C ASP A 108 -10.67 7.60 -13.33
N ALA A 109 -12.00 7.59 -13.13
CA ALA A 109 -12.71 6.57 -12.33
C ALA A 109 -12.36 5.10 -12.65
N GLY A 110 -11.92 4.79 -13.87
CA GLY A 110 -11.52 3.44 -14.29
C GLY A 110 -10.02 3.13 -14.12
N LYS A 111 -9.22 4.04 -13.57
CA LYS A 111 -7.75 3.97 -13.56
C LYS A 111 -7.14 4.11 -12.15
N LEU A 112 -7.96 3.95 -11.11
CA LEU A 112 -7.55 4.16 -9.72
C LEU A 112 -7.38 2.82 -9.02
N TYR A 113 -6.21 2.58 -8.46
CA TYR A 113 -5.86 1.29 -7.86
C TYR A 113 -5.20 1.48 -6.50
N GLU A 114 -5.55 0.58 -5.59
CA GLU A 114 -4.71 0.24 -4.45
C GLU A 114 -3.64 -0.76 -4.93
N MET A 115 -2.38 -0.43 -4.72
CA MET A 115 -1.26 -1.31 -4.94
C MET A 115 -0.78 -1.84 -3.60
N TYR A 116 -0.42 -3.12 -3.51
CA TYR A 116 0.09 -3.70 -2.27
C TYR A 116 1.14 -4.77 -2.52
N SER A 117 2.12 -4.87 -1.62
CA SER A 117 3.24 -5.82 -1.71
C SER A 117 3.99 -5.94 -0.38
N THR A 118 4.76 -7.01 -0.21
CA THR A 118 5.77 -7.10 0.85
C THR A 118 6.96 -6.20 0.54
N ASN A 119 7.77 -5.87 1.55
CA ASN A 119 8.98 -5.09 1.30
C ASN A 119 10.07 -5.93 0.62
N GLY A 120 10.20 -5.77 -0.70
CA GLY A 120 11.09 -6.57 -1.53
C GLY A 120 12.58 -6.29 -1.35
N ASP A 121 12.97 -5.15 -0.76
CA ASP A 121 14.37 -4.78 -0.56
C ASP A 121 14.97 -5.29 0.76
N SER A 122 14.12 -5.78 1.66
CA SER A 122 14.51 -6.23 3.00
C SER A 122 14.62 -7.75 3.09
N ALA A 123 15.85 -8.25 3.23
CA ALA A 123 16.12 -9.68 3.41
C ALA A 123 15.36 -10.30 4.60
N PHE A 124 15.02 -9.48 5.60
CA PHE A 124 14.41 -9.90 6.86
C PHE A 124 12.98 -9.39 7.04
N ALA A 125 12.43 -8.66 6.08
CA ALA A 125 11.10 -8.07 6.19
C ALA A 125 10.34 -8.10 4.86
N GLY A 126 10.39 -9.21 4.12
CA GLY A 126 9.51 -9.39 2.95
C GLY A 126 10.18 -9.68 1.61
N ALA A 127 11.51 -9.77 1.52
CA ALA A 127 12.19 -10.08 0.25
C ALA A 127 12.18 -11.58 -0.10
N PHE A 128 12.21 -12.46 0.90
CA PHE A 128 12.37 -13.90 0.71
C PHE A 128 11.19 -14.67 1.32
N PHE A 129 10.51 -15.46 0.49
CA PHE A 129 9.44 -16.35 0.93
C PHE A 129 10.02 -17.63 1.55
N THR A 130 9.27 -18.25 2.46
CA THR A 130 9.55 -19.60 2.96
C THR A 130 8.55 -20.59 2.36
N PRO A 131 8.97 -21.79 1.94
CA PRO A 131 8.03 -22.81 1.46
C PRO A 131 7.25 -23.51 2.60
N GLU A 132 7.64 -23.28 3.85
CA GLU A 132 7.05 -23.94 5.02
C GLU A 132 5.63 -23.45 5.33
N VAL A 133 5.32 -22.20 4.97
CA VAL A 133 3.98 -21.61 5.11
C VAL A 133 3.66 -20.84 3.84
N GLU A 134 2.57 -21.23 3.18
CA GLU A 134 2.13 -20.59 1.94
C GLU A 134 1.89 -19.08 2.14
N GLY A 135 2.48 -18.28 1.25
CA GLY A 135 2.36 -16.82 1.27
C GLY A 135 3.19 -16.13 2.37
N ALA A 136 3.96 -16.87 3.17
CA ALA A 136 4.76 -16.30 4.24
C ALA A 136 6.18 -15.96 3.78
N TYR A 137 6.72 -14.91 4.40
CA TYR A 137 8.07 -14.41 4.20
C TYR A 137 8.87 -14.52 5.49
N TYR A 138 10.16 -14.75 5.38
CA TYR A 138 11.04 -14.70 6.53
C TYR A 138 10.92 -13.35 7.24
N ASP A 139 10.90 -13.38 8.56
CA ASP A 139 10.86 -12.19 9.39
C ASP A 139 12.19 -12.02 10.15
N VAL A 140 12.25 -10.95 10.94
CA VAL A 140 13.46 -10.54 11.66
C VAL A 140 13.87 -11.51 12.75
N GLU A 141 12.92 -12.21 13.38
CA GLU A 141 13.20 -13.18 14.41
C GLU A 141 13.53 -14.55 13.81
N ARG A 142 14.52 -15.22 14.40
CA ARG A 142 14.84 -16.59 14.01
C ARG A 142 13.61 -17.47 14.17
N ASN A 143 13.43 -18.38 13.22
CA ASN A 143 12.35 -19.36 13.26
C ASN A 143 10.95 -18.72 13.18
N VAL A 144 10.84 -17.48 12.68
CA VAL A 144 9.56 -16.80 12.43
C VAL A 144 9.41 -16.45 10.95
N ALA A 145 8.20 -16.66 10.44
CA ALA A 145 7.76 -16.13 9.15
C ALA A 145 6.44 -15.37 9.31
N VAL A 146 6.22 -14.39 8.44
CA VAL A 146 5.06 -13.52 8.47
C VAL A 146 4.28 -13.61 7.17
N ARG A 147 2.96 -13.61 7.28
CA ARG A 147 2.03 -13.55 6.15
C ARG A 147 1.08 -12.37 6.33
N MET A 148 0.83 -11.65 5.26
CA MET A 148 -0.14 -10.57 5.23
C MET A 148 -1.19 -10.84 4.18
N THR A 149 -2.45 -10.58 4.52
CA THR A 149 -3.60 -10.73 3.60
C THR A 149 -4.29 -9.39 3.44
N ASN A 150 -4.51 -8.97 2.19
CA ASN A 150 -5.32 -7.80 1.87
C ASN A 150 -6.79 -8.16 2.08
N LEU A 151 -7.43 -7.62 3.11
CA LEU A 151 -8.79 -8.00 3.49
C LEU A 151 -9.87 -7.57 2.49
N SER A 152 -9.60 -6.62 1.59
CA SER A 152 -10.53 -6.26 0.53
C SER A 152 -10.51 -7.23 -0.66
N THR A 153 -9.40 -7.93 -0.89
CA THR A 153 -9.28 -8.93 -1.99
C THR A 153 -9.31 -10.37 -1.50
N GLY A 154 -8.93 -10.62 -0.24
CA GLY A 154 -8.64 -11.96 0.28
C GLY A 154 -7.28 -12.50 -0.14
N GLU A 155 -6.48 -11.74 -0.91
CA GLU A 155 -5.20 -12.22 -1.43
C GLU A 155 -4.04 -11.94 -0.48
N TYR A 156 -3.07 -12.87 -0.46
CA TYR A 156 -1.79 -12.64 0.21
C TYR A 156 -0.99 -11.54 -0.48
N TYR A 157 -0.29 -10.76 0.34
CA TYR A 157 0.77 -9.88 -0.12
C TYR A 157 1.90 -10.73 -0.73
N SER A 158 2.58 -10.17 -1.72
CA SER A 158 3.78 -10.76 -2.32
C SER A 158 4.85 -9.71 -2.54
N ARG A 159 6.10 -10.14 -2.72
CA ARG A 159 7.19 -9.26 -3.15
C ARG A 159 6.89 -8.57 -4.49
N PHE A 160 6.15 -9.22 -5.35
CA PHE A 160 5.66 -8.64 -6.59
C PHE A 160 4.39 -7.84 -6.31
N TRP A 161 4.29 -6.66 -6.91
CA TRP A 161 3.13 -5.80 -6.73
C TRP A 161 1.84 -6.49 -7.16
N LYS A 162 0.82 -6.36 -6.33
CA LYS A 162 -0.56 -6.69 -6.66
C LYS A 162 -1.39 -5.42 -6.72
N GLU A 163 -2.48 -5.46 -7.46
CA GLU A 163 -3.38 -4.32 -7.61
C GLU A 163 -4.83 -4.71 -7.37
N ARG A 164 -5.55 -3.82 -6.69
CA ARG A 164 -7.01 -3.84 -6.52
C ARG A 164 -7.56 -2.57 -7.14
N GLN A 165 -8.43 -2.71 -8.14
CA GLN A 165 -9.12 -1.55 -8.70
C GLN A 165 -10.11 -1.00 -7.68
N LEU A 166 -10.05 0.32 -7.44
CA LEU A 166 -11.03 1.02 -6.62
C LEU A 166 -12.29 1.29 -7.45
N THR A 167 -13.44 1.26 -6.80
CA THR A 167 -14.75 1.52 -7.43
C THR A 167 -15.42 2.73 -6.79
N ALA A 168 -16.56 3.16 -7.34
CA ALA A 168 -17.33 4.31 -6.84
C ALA A 168 -17.68 4.23 -5.35
N ASP A 169 -17.76 3.03 -4.77
CA ASP A 169 -18.00 2.83 -3.33
C ASP A 169 -16.80 3.21 -2.45
N SER A 170 -15.62 3.38 -3.06
CA SER A 170 -14.36 3.69 -2.39
C SER A 170 -14.12 5.20 -2.24
N TRP A 171 -14.93 6.06 -2.85
CA TRP A 171 -14.64 7.50 -2.91
C TRP A 171 -15.88 8.39 -2.87
N PHE A 172 -15.62 9.69 -2.66
CA PHE A 172 -16.58 10.74 -2.97
C PHE A 172 -16.24 11.38 -4.31
N GLN A 173 -17.25 11.81 -5.05
CA GLN A 173 -17.07 12.44 -6.34
C GLN A 173 -18.02 13.64 -6.47
N ASP A 174 -17.50 14.73 -7.02
CA ASP A 174 -18.29 15.85 -7.56
C ASP A 174 -18.20 15.87 -9.09
N ASP A 175 -18.76 16.89 -9.74
CA ASP A 175 -18.80 16.98 -11.20
C ASP A 175 -17.40 16.97 -11.85
N LYS A 176 -16.36 17.38 -11.11
CA LYS A 176 -15.01 17.56 -11.61
C LYS A 176 -14.01 16.53 -11.07
N TYR A 177 -14.13 16.16 -9.81
CA TYR A 177 -13.09 15.42 -9.11
C TYR A 177 -13.61 14.21 -8.35
N ILE A 178 -12.73 13.21 -8.26
CA ILE A 178 -12.80 12.06 -7.35
C ILE A 178 -11.88 12.32 -6.17
N TYR A 179 -12.35 12.03 -4.95
CA TYR A 179 -11.61 12.18 -3.70
C TYR A 179 -11.48 10.83 -3.01
N ILE A 180 -10.26 10.32 -2.92
CA ILE A 180 -9.94 9.03 -2.31
C ILE A 180 -9.69 9.22 -0.81
N PRO A 181 -10.62 8.85 0.08
CA PRO A 181 -10.40 8.88 1.51
C PRO A 181 -9.45 7.78 1.99
N ALA A 182 -8.90 7.95 3.19
CA ALA A 182 -8.13 6.92 3.87
C ALA A 182 -8.93 5.61 4.05
N SER A 183 -10.26 5.70 4.24
CA SER A 183 -11.13 4.53 4.35
C SER A 183 -11.28 3.71 3.06
N ALA A 184 -10.77 4.20 1.92
CA ALA A 184 -10.79 3.47 0.66
C ALA A 184 -9.83 2.26 0.66
N PHE A 185 -8.79 2.32 1.49
CA PHE A 185 -7.72 1.35 1.51
C PHE A 185 -8.01 0.17 2.44
N SER A 186 -7.50 -1.00 2.06
CA SER A 186 -7.73 -2.26 2.74
C SER A 186 -7.03 -2.29 4.10
N ASN A 187 -7.72 -2.89 5.07
CA ASN A 187 -7.07 -3.42 6.26
C ASN A 187 -6.18 -4.62 5.89
N VAL A 188 -5.28 -5.00 6.80
CA VAL A 188 -4.44 -6.19 6.66
C VAL A 188 -4.76 -7.20 7.75
N LEU A 189 -4.89 -8.48 7.39
CA LEU A 189 -4.69 -9.56 8.36
C LEU A 189 -3.21 -9.90 8.36
N TYR A 190 -2.58 -9.78 9.53
CA TYR A 190 -1.18 -10.09 9.75
C TYR A 190 -1.08 -11.34 10.61
N GLU A 191 -0.31 -12.32 10.16
CA GLU A 191 -0.11 -13.60 10.82
C GLU A 191 1.38 -13.89 10.98
N MET A 192 1.77 -14.41 12.14
CA MET A 192 3.11 -14.87 12.46
C MET A 192 3.11 -16.37 12.65
N PHE A 193 4.09 -17.06 12.07
CA PHE A 193 4.21 -18.50 12.11
C PHE A 193 5.57 -18.93 12.61
N LYS A 194 5.59 -20.03 13.36
CA LYS A 194 6.81 -20.80 13.62
C LYS A 194 7.23 -21.46 12.31
N ILE A 195 8.52 -21.40 12.01
CA ILE A 195 9.17 -22.15 10.94
C ILE A 195 10.45 -22.79 11.47
N ASP A 196 11.00 -23.77 10.76
CA ASP A 196 12.23 -24.47 11.12
C ASP A 196 13.44 -23.85 10.44
N SER A 197 13.24 -23.23 9.27
CA SER A 197 14.32 -22.59 8.54
C SER A 197 14.96 -21.46 9.35
N ARG A 198 16.29 -21.43 9.25
CA ARG A 198 17.17 -20.41 9.81
C ARG A 198 17.94 -19.70 8.71
N LYS A 199 17.33 -19.58 7.52
CA LYS A 199 18.02 -19.05 6.33
C LYS A 199 18.15 -17.53 6.35
N TYR A 200 17.11 -16.83 6.79
CA TYR A 200 17.08 -15.37 6.89
C TYR A 200 16.45 -14.99 8.23
N PHE A 201 17.20 -14.24 9.03
CA PHE A 201 16.78 -13.64 10.31
C PHE A 201 17.82 -12.58 10.70
N ALA A 202 17.43 -11.63 11.55
CA ALA A 202 18.31 -10.63 12.16
C ALA A 202 18.57 -10.92 13.65
N TYR A 203 17.61 -11.54 14.32
CA TYR A 203 17.56 -11.76 15.77
C TYR A 203 17.57 -13.26 16.12
N GLN A 204 18.07 -13.60 17.31
CA GLN A 204 18.28 -15.01 17.74
C GLN A 204 18.55 -15.16 19.24
N ASN A 205 18.44 -14.08 20.02
CA ASN A 205 18.63 -14.09 21.45
C ASN A 205 17.39 -14.67 22.15
N PRO A 206 17.49 -15.09 23.43
CA PRO A 206 16.34 -15.59 24.18
C PRO A 206 15.21 -14.56 24.37
N MET A 207 15.50 -13.27 24.15
CA MET A 207 14.52 -12.21 24.21
C MET A 207 14.96 -11.10 23.26
N ASP A 208 14.17 -10.83 22.23
CA ASP A 208 14.48 -9.82 21.22
C ASP A 208 13.29 -8.90 21.01
N ARG A 209 13.49 -7.60 21.22
CA ARG A 209 12.50 -6.59 20.83
C ARG A 209 12.67 -6.30 19.35
N ASP A 210 11.57 -6.29 18.60
CA ASP A 210 11.61 -5.90 17.20
C ASP A 210 12.01 -4.42 17.07
N THR A 211 13.25 -4.19 16.66
CA THR A 211 13.82 -2.85 16.42
C THR A 211 14.13 -2.63 14.94
N TRP A 212 13.70 -3.55 14.06
CA TRP A 212 13.92 -3.46 12.63
C TRP A 212 12.95 -2.46 12.04
N THR A 213 13.49 -1.36 11.51
CA THR A 213 12.67 -0.22 11.10
C THR A 213 11.91 -0.51 9.81
N GLN A 214 12.44 -1.32 8.90
CA GLN A 214 11.80 -1.53 7.61
C GLN A 214 10.47 -2.29 7.76
N PRO A 215 9.36 -1.75 7.24
CA PRO A 215 8.07 -2.41 7.18
C PRO A 215 8.12 -3.75 6.45
N ARG A 216 7.17 -4.62 6.79
CA ARG A 216 7.01 -5.94 6.17
C ARG A 216 6.20 -5.85 4.88
N GLY A 217 5.34 -4.84 4.77
CA GLY A 217 4.56 -4.58 3.57
C GLY A 217 4.07 -3.16 3.46
N TYR A 218 3.62 -2.82 2.27
CA TYR A 218 3.22 -1.48 1.90
C TYR A 218 1.91 -1.47 1.13
N ILE A 219 1.21 -0.35 1.25
CA ILE A 219 0.16 0.04 0.32
C ILE A 219 0.64 1.30 -0.42
N ALA A 220 0.41 1.35 -1.72
CA ALA A 220 0.56 2.54 -2.56
C ALA A 220 -0.75 2.83 -3.29
N PHE A 221 -0.95 4.07 -3.73
CA PHE A 221 -2.08 4.44 -4.58
C PHE A 221 -1.56 4.70 -5.99
N LYS A 222 -2.14 4.03 -6.98
CA LYS A 222 -1.83 4.21 -8.39
C LYS A 222 -3.00 4.93 -9.04
N GLY A 223 -2.72 6.11 -9.56
CA GLY A 223 -3.66 6.92 -10.31
C GLY A 223 -2.92 7.80 -11.32
N PRO A 224 -3.55 8.18 -12.45
CA PRO A 224 -2.86 8.87 -13.53
C PRO A 224 -2.20 10.19 -13.10
N GLY A 225 -0.99 10.46 -13.59
CA GLY A 225 -0.23 11.67 -13.30
C GLY A 225 0.58 11.63 -11.99
N LEU A 226 0.36 10.63 -11.13
CA LEU A 226 1.21 10.40 -9.96
C LEU A 226 2.48 9.65 -10.36
N ILE A 227 3.58 9.86 -9.63
CA ILE A 227 4.80 9.06 -9.79
C ILE A 227 4.55 7.55 -9.59
N THR A 228 3.59 7.20 -8.73
CA THR A 228 3.14 5.83 -8.46
C THR A 228 2.36 5.19 -9.62
N GLU A 229 1.96 5.95 -10.65
CA GLU A 229 1.37 5.41 -11.88
C GLU A 229 2.32 4.41 -12.56
N ARG A 230 3.62 4.59 -12.35
CA ARG A 230 4.68 3.73 -12.91
C ARG A 230 4.71 2.34 -12.29
N ILE A 231 4.13 2.15 -11.10
CA ILE A 231 4.05 0.85 -10.45
C ILE A 231 3.09 -0.06 -11.25
N LYS A 232 3.57 -1.26 -11.60
CA LYS A 232 2.77 -2.24 -12.34
C LYS A 232 2.67 -3.54 -11.56
N ALA A 233 1.48 -4.14 -11.60
CA ALA A 233 1.28 -5.47 -11.04
C ALA A 233 2.26 -6.47 -11.67
N GLY A 234 2.75 -7.40 -10.85
CA GLY A 234 3.75 -8.40 -11.22
C GLY A 234 5.19 -7.91 -11.24
N LEU A 235 5.46 -6.60 -11.14
CA LEU A 235 6.82 -6.10 -11.01
C LEU A 235 7.35 -6.27 -9.58
N ASP A 236 8.65 -6.48 -9.48
CA ASP A 236 9.36 -6.71 -8.22
C ASP A 236 9.51 -5.41 -7.43
N HIS A 237 8.92 -5.37 -6.23
CA HIS A 237 9.03 -4.24 -5.30
C HIS A 237 10.48 -3.79 -5.11
N ALA A 238 11.44 -4.73 -5.01
CA ALA A 238 12.85 -4.43 -4.76
C ALA A 238 13.47 -3.46 -5.79
N SER A 239 12.88 -3.37 -6.98
CA SER A 239 13.30 -2.48 -8.06
C SER A 239 12.24 -1.49 -8.53
N ASP A 240 10.99 -1.67 -8.09
CA ASP A 240 9.82 -0.87 -8.46
C ASP A 240 9.20 -0.24 -7.21
N TYR A 241 9.85 0.79 -6.67
CA TYR A 241 9.43 1.48 -5.45
C TYR A 241 9.06 2.96 -5.73
N TYR A 242 8.47 3.23 -6.90
CA TYR A 242 8.17 4.59 -7.34
C TYR A 242 7.26 5.34 -6.36
N GLY A 243 7.69 6.53 -5.95
CA GLY A 243 6.95 7.37 -5.02
C GLY A 243 7.15 7.04 -3.54
N TRP A 244 7.91 5.99 -3.21
CA TRP A 244 8.30 5.75 -1.83
C TRP A 244 9.20 6.90 -1.30
N PRO A 245 9.05 7.29 -0.03
CA PRO A 245 7.95 6.95 0.87
C PRO A 245 6.74 7.89 0.70
N GLY A 246 6.96 9.06 0.09
CA GLY A 246 6.05 10.21 0.20
C GLY A 246 4.68 10.05 -0.46
N TYR A 247 4.53 9.16 -1.45
CA TYR A 247 3.27 8.92 -2.17
C TYR A 247 2.60 7.61 -1.78
N TRP A 248 3.10 6.92 -0.75
CA TRP A 248 2.55 5.66 -0.28
C TRP A 248 1.78 5.92 1.01
N PRO A 249 0.45 5.70 1.04
CA PRO A 249 -0.37 6.18 2.14
C PRO A 249 -0.21 5.34 3.42
N GLY A 250 0.39 4.15 3.35
CA GLY A 250 0.65 3.37 4.55
C GLY A 250 1.57 2.15 4.39
N ALA A 251 2.03 1.65 5.53
CA ALA A 251 2.92 0.51 5.69
C ALA A 251 2.55 -0.34 6.90
N TRP A 252 2.93 -1.62 6.87
CA TRP A 252 2.67 -2.59 7.92
C TRP A 252 3.99 -3.00 8.57
N SER A 253 4.14 -2.72 9.86
CA SER A 253 5.33 -3.09 10.63
C SER A 253 4.98 -3.52 12.05
N THR A 254 5.88 -4.31 12.61
CA THR A 254 5.90 -4.73 14.01
C THR A 254 6.95 -3.96 14.82
N TYR A 255 7.65 -3.02 14.17
CA TYR A 255 8.66 -2.15 14.76
C TYR A 255 8.21 -1.58 16.12
N ASN A 256 9.01 -1.86 17.15
CA ASN A 256 8.84 -1.45 18.54
C ASN A 256 7.54 -1.91 19.24
N SER A 257 6.70 -2.73 18.60
CA SER A 257 5.41 -3.19 19.14
C SER A 257 5.40 -4.66 19.55
N VAL A 258 6.37 -5.46 19.09
CA VAL A 258 6.51 -6.88 19.38
C VAL A 258 7.84 -7.19 20.05
N THR A 259 7.82 -8.11 21.01
CA THR A 259 9.00 -8.74 21.61
C THR A 259 8.88 -10.26 21.49
N TYR A 260 9.92 -10.90 21.02
CA TYR A 260 10.04 -12.35 20.89
C TYR A 260 10.68 -12.93 22.15
N VAL A 261 10.16 -14.07 22.63
CA VAL A 261 10.65 -14.79 23.83
C VAL A 261 10.64 -16.30 23.65
#